data_AF-A0A929JZ34-F1
#
_entry.id   AF-A0A929JZ34-F1
#
_cell.length_a   1.000
_cell.length_b   1.000
_cell.length_c   1.000
_cell.angle_alpha   90.00
_cell.angle_beta   90.00
_cell.angle_gamma   90.00
#
_symmetry.space_group_name_H-M   'P 1'
#
loop_
_entity.id
_entity.type
_entity.pdbx_description
1 polymer ?
#
loop_
_entity_poly.entity_id
_entity_poly.type
_entity_poly.pdbx_seq_one_letter_code
_entity_poly.pdbx_strand_id
1 'polypeptide(L)'
;MKKIILLLIAVTLFSCKKEATYGPLNLKNGQEIELLVDHRYYADQDVLLTARGNDPVDAYLIGFEEREVGYNYKVKARFHYDENPPADGSPYRYEFVSVISKEQYKGSEPFSVQLIVSYVPGGPVIRLNKTNNDYYFIPEKIQFTYANTEVEKQLAEIWANALEMRDDSQTVHEPKWQTAKATVTHDPQHFGKAYLVQKIEFTNR
;
A
#
# COMPACT_ATOMS: atom_id res chain seq x y z
N MET A 1 21.26 -62.98 -2.91
CA MET A 1 20.16 -62.17 -3.53
C MET A 1 19.21 -61.54 -2.51
N LYS A 2 18.75 -62.24 -1.46
CA LYS A 2 17.85 -61.66 -0.42
C LYS A 2 18.38 -60.41 0.31
N LYS A 3 19.69 -60.32 0.56
CA LYS A 3 20.32 -59.15 1.23
C LYS A 3 20.44 -57.90 0.34
N ILE A 4 20.40 -58.06 -0.98
CA ILE A 4 20.45 -56.94 -1.95
C ILE A 4 19.07 -56.30 -2.10
N ILE A 5 18.00 -57.10 -2.04
CA ILE A 5 16.61 -56.63 -2.08
C ILE A 5 16.29 -55.76 -0.85
N LEU A 6 16.81 -56.13 0.33
CA LEU A 6 16.63 -55.33 1.55
C LEU A 6 17.34 -53.97 1.50
N LEU A 7 18.49 -53.89 0.81
CA LEU A 7 19.22 -52.63 0.63
C LEU A 7 18.49 -51.69 -0.36
N LEU A 8 17.88 -52.23 -1.40
CA LEU A 8 17.09 -51.46 -2.38
C LEU A 8 15.79 -50.89 -1.81
N ILE A 9 15.15 -51.56 -0.84
CA ILE A 9 13.95 -51.06 -0.14
C ILE A 9 14.32 -49.96 0.88
N ALA A 10 15.52 -50.00 1.47
CA ALA A 10 15.95 -48.97 2.41
C ALA A 10 16.27 -47.63 1.72
N VAL A 11 16.67 -47.64 0.44
CA VAL A 11 17.01 -46.43 -0.32
C VAL A 11 15.76 -45.72 -0.88
N THR A 12 14.64 -46.43 -1.09
CA THR A 12 13.39 -45.82 -1.58
C THR A 12 12.58 -45.11 -0.50
N LEU A 13 12.96 -45.23 0.79
CA LEU A 13 12.29 -44.57 1.91
C LEU A 13 12.92 -43.21 2.29
N PHE A 14 13.99 -42.78 1.61
CA PHE A 14 14.37 -41.36 1.58
C PHE A 14 13.40 -40.58 0.69
N SER A 15 12.13 -40.57 1.10
CA SER A 15 11.13 -39.65 0.57
C SER A 15 11.60 -38.25 0.93
N CYS A 16 12.15 -37.52 -0.04
CA CYS A 16 12.36 -36.08 0.07
C CYS A 16 11.02 -35.46 0.48
N LYS A 17 10.88 -35.07 1.75
CA LYS A 17 9.72 -34.31 2.20
C LYS A 17 9.64 -33.08 1.31
N LYS A 18 8.60 -32.98 0.50
CA LYS A 18 8.34 -31.79 -0.30
C LYS A 18 8.17 -30.64 0.68
N GLU A 19 9.02 -29.62 0.56
CA GLU A 19 8.89 -28.41 1.36
C GLU A 19 7.49 -27.82 1.18
N ALA A 20 6.89 -27.39 2.29
CA ALA A 20 5.58 -26.78 2.27
C ALA A 20 5.59 -25.47 1.46
N THR A 21 4.48 -25.22 0.78
CA THR A 21 4.25 -24.01 -0.02
C THR A 21 2.96 -23.35 0.41
N TYR A 22 2.90 -22.02 0.32
CA TYR A 22 1.85 -21.21 0.92
C TYR A 22 1.37 -20.11 -0.04
N GLY A 23 0.17 -19.60 0.23
CA GLY A 23 -0.43 -18.50 -0.50
C GLY A 23 -0.82 -18.84 -1.95
N PRO A 24 -1.43 -17.88 -2.67
CA PRO A 24 -1.92 -18.09 -4.04
C PRO A 24 -0.80 -18.38 -5.05
N LEU A 25 0.43 -17.98 -4.73
CA LEU A 25 1.61 -18.16 -5.58
C LEU A 25 2.38 -19.46 -5.28
N ASN A 26 1.93 -20.29 -4.34
CA ASN A 26 2.60 -21.52 -3.92
C ASN A 26 4.09 -21.31 -3.57
N LEU A 27 4.38 -20.30 -2.74
CA LEU A 27 5.75 -19.93 -2.36
C LEU A 27 6.21 -20.69 -1.12
N LYS A 28 7.50 -21.00 -1.05
CA LYS A 28 8.12 -21.54 0.16
C LYS A 28 8.42 -20.41 1.15
N ASN A 29 8.35 -20.70 2.44
CA ASN A 29 8.81 -19.74 3.44
C ASN A 29 10.29 -19.38 3.22
N GLY A 30 10.62 -18.10 3.27
CA GLY A 30 11.96 -17.58 2.99
C GLY A 30 12.31 -17.46 1.51
N GLN A 31 11.42 -17.83 0.58
CA GLN A 31 11.67 -17.71 -0.86
C GLN A 31 11.75 -16.24 -1.27
N GLU A 32 12.80 -15.88 -2.01
CA GLU A 32 12.92 -14.55 -2.61
C GLU A 32 12.17 -14.49 -3.94
N ILE A 33 11.43 -13.42 -4.15
CA ILE A 33 10.69 -13.13 -5.38
C ILE A 33 10.88 -11.66 -5.78
N GLU A 34 10.52 -11.36 -7.02
CA GLU A 34 10.48 -10.00 -7.55
C GLU A 34 9.05 -9.49 -7.58
N LEU A 35 8.86 -8.28 -7.04
CA LEU A 35 7.57 -7.60 -6.98
C LEU A 35 7.65 -6.26 -7.71
N LEU A 36 6.50 -5.82 -8.23
CA LEU A 36 6.31 -4.51 -8.82
C LEU A 36 5.51 -3.65 -7.86
N VAL A 37 6.07 -2.49 -7.53
CA VAL A 37 5.42 -1.45 -6.73
C VAL A 37 5.17 -0.27 -7.66
N ASP A 38 3.90 0.12 -7.75
CA ASP A 38 3.46 1.11 -8.72
C ASP A 38 3.67 2.56 -8.26
N HIS A 39 3.63 3.50 -9.20
CA HIS A 39 3.81 4.93 -8.96
C HIS A 39 2.71 5.59 -8.10
N ARG A 40 1.53 4.96 -7.97
CA ARG A 40 0.35 5.51 -7.28
C ARG A 40 0.35 5.21 -5.77
N TYR A 41 1.42 5.57 -5.06
CA TYR A 41 1.55 5.31 -3.61
C TYR A 41 0.31 5.79 -2.81
N TYR A 42 -0.31 4.87 -2.07
CA TYR A 42 -1.53 5.03 -1.26
C TYR A 42 -2.80 5.45 -2.03
N ALA A 43 -2.82 5.28 -3.34
CA ALA A 43 -4.04 5.42 -4.14
C ALA A 43 -4.94 4.18 -4.04
N ASP A 44 -6.19 4.32 -4.50
CA ASP A 44 -7.15 3.22 -4.52
C ASP A 44 -6.66 2.00 -5.35
N GLN A 45 -5.79 2.27 -6.33
CA GLN A 45 -5.22 1.27 -7.25
C GLN A 45 -3.74 0.97 -6.94
N ASP A 46 -3.29 1.28 -5.73
CA ASP A 46 -1.95 0.90 -5.25
C ASP A 46 -1.90 -0.61 -4.95
N VAL A 47 -1.68 -1.41 -5.99
CA VAL A 47 -1.66 -2.88 -5.89
C VAL A 47 -0.24 -3.39 -6.09
N LEU A 48 0.21 -4.23 -5.17
CA LEU A 48 1.48 -4.95 -5.27
C LEU A 48 1.32 -6.13 -6.23
N LEU A 49 2.19 -6.23 -7.24
CA LEU A 49 2.10 -7.26 -8.28
C LEU A 49 3.37 -8.13 -8.32
N THR A 50 3.26 -9.34 -8.86
CA THR A 50 4.45 -10.13 -9.22
C THR A 50 5.15 -9.56 -10.45
N ALA A 51 6.48 -9.57 -10.50
CA ALA A 51 7.21 -9.05 -11.66
C ALA A 51 7.14 -9.93 -12.90
N ARG A 52 6.83 -11.22 -12.75
CA ARG A 52 6.80 -12.18 -13.87
C ARG A 52 5.45 -12.23 -14.58
N GLY A 53 4.35 -12.04 -13.85
CA GLY A 53 2.99 -12.22 -14.36
C GLY A 53 2.10 -10.98 -14.24
N ASN A 54 2.54 -9.94 -13.50
CA ASN A 54 1.70 -8.82 -13.08
C ASN A 54 0.46 -9.27 -12.28
N ASP A 55 0.55 -10.44 -11.65
CA ASP A 55 -0.52 -10.98 -10.83
C ASP A 55 -0.55 -10.23 -9.48
N PRO A 56 -1.72 -9.77 -9.02
CA PRO A 56 -1.86 -9.22 -7.68
C PRO A 56 -1.38 -10.19 -6.62
N VAL A 57 -0.62 -9.68 -5.66
CA VAL A 57 -0.25 -10.45 -4.47
C VAL A 57 -1.16 -10.07 -3.32
N ASP A 58 -1.78 -11.08 -2.70
CA ASP A 58 -2.75 -10.90 -1.63
C ASP A 58 -2.06 -10.72 -0.26
N ALA A 59 -1.05 -9.86 -0.20
CA ALA A 59 -0.30 -9.52 1.00
C ALA A 59 0.49 -8.22 0.84
N TYR A 60 0.91 -7.63 1.96
CA TYR A 60 1.65 -6.37 1.98
C TYR A 60 3.18 -6.57 1.89
N LEU A 61 3.87 -5.55 1.42
CA LEU A 61 5.32 -5.41 1.47
C LEU A 61 5.72 -4.57 2.69
N ILE A 62 6.45 -5.17 3.63
CA ILE A 62 6.95 -4.48 4.83
C ILE A 62 8.41 -4.05 4.64
N GLY A 63 8.77 -2.91 5.22
CA GLY A 63 10.15 -2.41 5.29
C GLY A 63 10.61 -1.62 4.05
N PHE A 64 9.72 -1.33 3.10
CA PHE A 64 10.05 -0.51 1.93
C PHE A 64 9.75 0.98 2.18
N GLU A 65 10.61 1.63 2.97
CA GLU A 65 10.40 3.02 3.42
C GLU A 65 10.84 4.09 2.43
N GLU A 66 11.68 3.73 1.46
CA GLU A 66 12.25 4.64 0.45
C GLU A 66 11.32 4.92 -0.75
N ARG A 67 10.04 4.54 -0.63
CA ARG A 67 9.07 4.70 -1.72
C ARG A 67 8.73 6.18 -1.96
N GLU A 68 9.10 6.67 -3.13
CA GLU A 68 8.70 7.97 -3.65
C GLU A 68 7.49 7.85 -4.60
N VAL A 69 6.62 8.86 -4.58
CA VAL A 69 5.48 8.95 -5.52
C VAL A 69 5.96 9.18 -6.95
N GLY A 70 5.24 8.69 -7.96
CA GLY A 70 5.64 8.89 -9.36
C GLY A 70 6.73 7.94 -9.86
N TYR A 71 7.19 7.00 -9.05
CA TYR A 71 8.16 5.99 -9.48
C TYR A 71 7.57 4.58 -9.44
N ASN A 72 7.84 3.83 -10.50
CA ASN A 72 7.64 2.39 -10.52
C ASN A 72 8.91 1.73 -9.99
N TYR A 73 8.75 0.72 -9.13
CA TYR A 73 9.85 -0.05 -8.61
C TYR A 73 9.68 -1.51 -8.96
N LYS A 74 10.79 -2.13 -9.35
CA LYS A 74 10.95 -3.57 -9.21
C LYS A 74 11.78 -3.80 -7.96
N VAL A 75 11.25 -4.55 -7.01
CA VAL A 75 11.92 -4.86 -5.74
C VAL A 75 12.10 -6.35 -5.58
N LYS A 76 13.16 -6.73 -4.89
CA LYS A 76 13.33 -8.07 -4.34
C LYS A 76 12.71 -8.10 -2.96
N ALA A 77 11.90 -9.13 -2.70
CA ALA A 77 11.29 -9.35 -1.40
C ALA A 77 11.38 -10.83 -1.00
N ARG A 78 11.45 -11.07 0.30
CA ARG A 78 11.43 -12.41 0.90
C ARG A 78 10.01 -12.72 1.37
N PHE A 79 9.45 -13.81 0.89
CA PHE A 79 8.16 -14.30 1.37
C PHE A 79 8.30 -14.86 2.78
N HIS A 80 7.44 -14.40 3.69
CA HIS A 80 7.36 -14.91 5.06
C HIS A 80 5.98 -15.47 5.32
N TYR A 81 5.92 -16.70 5.82
CA TYR A 81 4.71 -17.32 6.34
C TYR A 81 4.76 -17.40 7.87
N ASP A 82 3.73 -16.92 8.52
CA ASP A 82 3.51 -17.03 9.96
C ASP A 82 2.60 -18.23 10.24
N GLU A 83 3.08 -19.17 11.06
CA GLU A 83 2.31 -20.36 11.45
C GLU A 83 1.15 -20.00 12.39
N ASN A 84 1.26 -18.90 13.14
CA ASN A 84 0.27 -18.46 14.13
C ASN A 84 -0.05 -16.97 13.93
N PRO A 85 -0.66 -16.57 12.81
CA PRO A 85 -0.97 -15.18 12.54
C PRO A 85 -2.03 -14.63 13.52
N PRO A 86 -2.11 -13.30 13.68
CA PRO A 86 -3.26 -12.65 14.29
C PRO A 86 -4.57 -13.09 13.63
N ALA A 87 -5.67 -13.14 14.41
CA ALA A 87 -6.97 -13.61 13.91
C ALA A 87 -7.53 -12.79 12.73
N ASP A 88 -7.14 -11.51 12.64
CA ASP A 88 -7.50 -10.56 11.59
C ASP A 88 -6.35 -10.29 10.60
N GLY A 89 -5.23 -11.01 10.72
CA GLY A 89 -4.04 -10.83 9.90
C GLY A 89 -3.92 -11.86 8.78
N SER A 90 -3.32 -11.44 7.66
CA SER A 90 -2.89 -12.41 6.65
C SER A 90 -1.78 -13.32 7.23
N PRO A 91 -1.82 -14.64 6.98
CA PRO A 91 -0.77 -15.57 7.39
C PRO A 91 0.56 -15.36 6.66
N TYR A 92 0.61 -14.47 5.67
CA TYR A 92 1.84 -14.23 4.91
C TYR A 92 2.04 -12.75 4.58
N ARG A 93 3.32 -12.39 4.45
CA ARG A 93 3.79 -11.04 4.08
C ARG A 93 5.05 -11.11 3.24
N TYR A 94 5.39 -10.00 2.60
CA TYR A 94 6.64 -9.85 1.87
C TYR A 94 7.57 -8.91 2.62
N GLU A 95 8.78 -9.35 2.93
CA GLU A 95 9.80 -8.54 3.59
C GLU A 95 10.73 -7.94 2.52
N PHE A 96 10.83 -6.61 2.48
CA PHE A 96 11.70 -5.92 1.54
C PHE A 96 13.16 -6.34 1.73
N VAL A 97 13.85 -6.64 0.62
CA VAL A 97 15.28 -7.00 0.60
C VAL A 97 16.10 -5.91 -0.07
N SER A 98 15.71 -5.51 -1.29
CA SER A 98 16.45 -4.50 -2.07
C SER A 98 15.64 -3.99 -3.26
N VAL A 99 15.89 -2.77 -3.70
CA VAL A 99 15.42 -2.27 -5.01
C VAL A 99 16.27 -2.90 -6.12
N ILE A 100 15.60 -3.46 -7.14
CA ILE A 100 16.24 -3.97 -8.37
C ILE A 100 16.26 -2.86 -9.42
N SER A 101 15.14 -2.18 -9.63
CA SER A 101 15.05 -1.01 -10.50
C SER A 101 14.06 0.02 -9.95
N LYS A 102 14.35 1.29 -10.27
CA LYS A 102 13.49 2.45 -10.01
C LYS A 102 13.35 3.21 -11.31
N GLU A 103 12.14 3.38 -11.79
CA GLU A 103 11.84 4.02 -13.06
C GLU A 103 10.84 5.14 -12.86
N GLN A 104 11.15 6.31 -13.41
CA GLN A 104 10.23 7.44 -13.39
C GLN A 104 9.01 7.13 -14.25
N TYR A 105 7.82 7.21 -13.68
CA TYR A 105 6.58 7.13 -14.45
C TYR A 105 6.47 8.35 -15.39
N LYS A 106 6.14 8.08 -16.66
CA LYS A 106 6.09 9.10 -17.72
C LYS A 106 4.66 9.47 -18.14
N GLY A 107 3.66 8.78 -17.60
CA GLY A 107 2.26 9.08 -17.87
C GLY A 107 1.78 10.30 -17.10
N SER A 108 0.59 10.77 -17.49
CA SER A 108 -0.10 11.92 -16.90
C SER A 108 -1.55 11.60 -16.56
N GLU A 109 -1.91 10.31 -16.58
CA GLU A 109 -3.24 9.81 -16.35
C GLU A 109 -3.66 10.13 -14.90
N PRO A 110 -4.84 10.75 -14.70
CA PRO A 110 -5.33 11.00 -13.36
C PRO A 110 -5.74 9.68 -12.69
N PHE A 111 -5.50 9.60 -11.39
CA PHE A 111 -5.94 8.49 -10.56
C PHE A 111 -6.53 9.03 -9.26
N SER A 112 -7.14 8.16 -8.47
CA SER A 112 -7.83 8.60 -7.26
C SER A 112 -7.14 8.17 -5.98
N VAL A 113 -7.20 9.06 -4.98
CA VAL A 113 -6.77 8.81 -3.60
C VAL A 113 -7.93 9.14 -2.67
N GLN A 114 -8.13 8.31 -1.64
CA GLN A 114 -9.19 8.51 -0.66
C GLN A 114 -8.69 9.34 0.53
N LEU A 115 -9.30 10.52 0.73
CA LEU A 115 -8.96 11.43 1.83
C LEU A 115 -9.70 11.09 3.12
N ILE A 116 -10.91 10.55 3.01
CA ILE A 116 -11.72 10.09 4.16
C ILE A 116 -12.13 8.64 3.88
N VAL A 117 -11.60 7.71 4.68
CA VAL A 117 -11.49 6.29 4.26
C VAL A 117 -12.44 5.35 5.01
N SER A 118 -12.78 5.64 6.25
CA SER A 118 -13.73 4.80 7.00
C SER A 118 -14.33 5.53 8.19
N TYR A 119 -15.47 5.03 8.64
CA TYR A 119 -16.05 5.31 9.95
C TYR A 119 -15.82 4.09 10.84
N VAL A 120 -14.93 4.23 11.80
CA VAL A 120 -14.73 3.22 12.85
C VAL A 120 -15.35 3.75 14.15
N PRO A 121 -15.61 2.90 15.15
CA PRO A 121 -15.91 3.38 16.51
C PRO A 121 -14.75 4.28 16.96
N GLY A 122 -14.99 5.60 17.02
CA GLY A 122 -13.96 6.63 17.20
C GLY A 122 -13.93 7.75 16.15
N GLY A 123 -14.76 7.69 15.11
CA GLY A 123 -14.92 8.76 14.12
C GLY A 123 -14.28 8.45 12.76
N PRO A 124 -14.32 9.39 11.79
CA PRO A 124 -13.77 9.17 10.46
C PRO A 124 -12.24 9.16 10.48
N VAL A 125 -11.63 8.31 9.64
CA VAL A 125 -10.20 8.40 9.36
C VAL A 125 -9.97 9.41 8.24
N ILE A 126 -9.55 10.63 8.60
CA ILE A 126 -9.20 11.71 7.67
C ILE A 126 -7.68 11.73 7.44
N ARG A 127 -7.27 11.36 6.22
CA ARG A 127 -5.87 11.26 5.74
C ARG A 127 -5.35 12.59 5.17
N LEU A 128 -5.74 13.71 5.77
CA LEU A 128 -5.22 15.02 5.44
C LEU A 128 -4.50 15.59 6.67
N ASN A 129 -3.30 16.12 6.45
CA ASN A 129 -2.56 16.88 7.42
C ASN A 129 -2.14 18.22 6.83
N LYS A 130 -1.86 19.19 7.71
CA LYS A 130 -1.33 20.50 7.32
C LYS A 130 -0.15 20.83 8.20
N THR A 131 0.97 21.19 7.59
CA THR A 131 2.15 21.74 8.28
C THR A 131 2.42 23.11 7.69
N ASN A 132 2.39 24.16 8.51
CA ASN A 132 2.42 25.54 8.05
C ASN A 132 1.32 25.81 7.02
N ASN A 133 1.68 26.09 5.76
CA ASN A 133 0.75 26.33 4.66
C ASN A 133 0.60 25.15 3.70
N ASP A 134 1.36 24.08 3.90
CA ASP A 134 1.37 22.93 3.00
C ASP A 134 0.45 21.82 3.48
N TYR A 135 -0.29 21.23 2.54
CA TYR A 135 -1.15 20.08 2.77
C TYR A 135 -0.40 18.79 2.47
N TYR A 136 -0.64 17.77 3.27
CA TYR A 136 -0.01 16.46 3.15
C TYR A 136 -1.04 15.35 3.21
N PHE A 137 -0.91 14.40 2.29
CA PHE A 137 -1.61 13.12 2.38
C PHE A 137 -0.94 12.22 3.42
N ILE A 138 0.39 12.19 3.36
CA ILE A 138 1.24 11.52 4.34
C ILE A 138 2.28 12.55 4.76
N PRO A 139 2.30 12.95 6.05
CA PRO A 139 3.28 13.90 6.54
C PRO A 139 4.69 13.53 6.09
N GLU A 140 5.42 14.52 5.59
CA GLU A 140 6.82 14.40 5.14
C GLU A 140 7.09 13.46 3.94
N LYS A 141 6.10 12.69 3.46
CA LYS A 141 6.24 11.79 2.31
C LYS A 141 5.49 12.26 1.07
N ILE A 142 4.24 12.70 1.21
CA ILE A 142 3.37 13.05 0.08
C ILE A 142 2.67 14.37 0.35
N GLN A 143 3.11 15.42 -0.34
CA GLN A 143 2.45 16.73 -0.36
C GLN A 143 1.25 16.71 -1.33
N PHE A 144 0.21 17.46 -0.99
CA PHE A 144 -0.83 17.86 -1.94
C PHE A 144 -0.61 19.29 -2.39
N THR A 145 -0.38 19.45 -3.69
CA THR A 145 -0.54 20.74 -4.38
C THR A 145 -1.92 20.79 -5.01
N TYR A 146 -2.37 21.97 -5.43
CA TYR A 146 -3.75 22.18 -5.89
C TYR A 146 -3.77 22.87 -7.25
N ALA A 147 -4.60 22.37 -8.15
CA ALA A 147 -4.70 22.88 -9.52
C ALA A 147 -5.35 24.26 -9.61
N ASN A 148 -6.14 24.66 -8.61
CA ASN A 148 -6.84 25.93 -8.56
C ASN A 148 -7.30 26.29 -7.13
N THR A 149 -7.77 27.53 -6.97
CA THR A 149 -8.26 28.07 -5.69
C THR A 149 -9.48 27.34 -5.13
N GLU A 150 -10.29 26.68 -5.96
CA GLU A 150 -11.44 25.91 -5.45
C GLU A 150 -10.96 24.65 -4.73
N VAL A 151 -10.02 23.91 -5.32
CA VAL A 151 -9.38 22.76 -4.66
C VAL A 151 -8.68 23.17 -3.37
N GLU A 152 -8.00 24.31 -3.35
CA GLU A 152 -7.36 24.85 -2.13
C GLU A 152 -8.37 25.07 -1.01
N LYS A 153 -9.52 25.70 -1.32
CA LYS A 153 -10.60 25.92 -0.35
C LYS A 153 -11.17 24.61 0.18
N GLN A 154 -11.37 23.63 -0.70
CA GLN A 154 -11.85 22.30 -0.31
C GLN A 154 -10.87 21.57 0.61
N LEU A 155 -9.56 21.63 0.33
CA LEU A 155 -8.53 21.09 1.21
C LEU A 155 -8.53 21.80 2.58
N ALA A 156 -8.66 23.13 2.59
CA ALA A 156 -8.76 23.91 3.82
C ALA A 156 -9.99 23.52 4.66
N GLU A 157 -11.13 23.29 4.00
CA GLU A 157 -12.38 22.88 4.64
C GLU A 157 -12.30 21.47 5.24
N ILE A 158 -11.70 20.52 4.51
CA ILE A 158 -11.43 19.17 5.02
C ILE A 158 -10.52 19.23 6.25
N TRP A 159 -9.49 20.09 6.20
CA TRP A 159 -8.58 20.26 7.32
C TRP A 159 -9.25 20.86 8.55
N ALA A 160 -10.11 21.88 8.38
CA ALA A 160 -10.89 22.44 9.48
C ALA A 160 -11.78 21.38 10.15
N ASN A 161 -12.51 20.59 9.35
CA ASN A 161 -13.29 19.46 9.86
C ASN A 161 -12.40 18.41 10.55
N ALA A 162 -11.19 18.15 10.04
CA ALA A 162 -10.25 17.23 10.69
C ALA A 162 -9.78 17.72 12.06
N LEU A 163 -9.60 19.04 12.24
CA LEU A 163 -9.28 19.63 13.54
C LEU A 163 -10.46 19.48 14.51
N GLU A 164 -11.67 19.79 14.08
CA GLU A 164 -12.89 19.62 14.88
C GLU A 164 -13.05 18.17 15.38
N MET A 165 -12.79 17.18 14.53
CA MET A 165 -12.84 15.76 14.93
C MET A 165 -11.74 15.35 15.92
N ARG A 166 -10.60 16.04 15.94
CA ARG A 166 -9.42 15.69 16.78
C ARG A 166 -9.42 16.40 18.13
N ASP A 167 -10.01 17.59 18.23
CA ASP A 167 -9.94 18.47 19.40
C ASP A 167 -10.83 18.00 20.56
N ASP A 168 -11.83 17.15 20.30
CA ASP A 168 -12.81 16.77 21.33
C ASP A 168 -12.95 15.25 21.49
N SER A 169 -12.26 14.70 22.48
CA SER A 169 -12.39 13.29 22.88
C SER A 169 -13.69 12.98 23.66
N GLN A 170 -14.49 14.00 24.02
CA GLN A 170 -15.70 13.85 24.84
C GLN A 170 -17.00 14.10 24.08
N THR A 171 -16.96 14.83 22.96
CA THR A 171 -18.13 15.05 22.10
C THR A 171 -18.04 14.17 20.86
N VAL A 172 -19.11 13.41 20.59
CA VAL A 172 -19.25 12.69 19.32
C VAL A 172 -19.55 13.72 18.25
N HIS A 173 -18.52 14.13 17.52
CA HIS A 173 -18.70 14.95 16.33
C HIS A 173 -19.08 14.07 15.14
N GLU A 174 -20.20 14.42 14.50
CA GLU A 174 -20.56 13.82 13.23
C GLU A 174 -19.78 14.51 12.13
N PRO A 175 -18.97 13.78 11.35
CA PRO A 175 -18.23 14.41 10.28
C PRO A 175 -19.13 14.85 9.15
N LYS A 176 -18.72 15.97 8.56
CA LYS A 176 -19.46 16.66 7.51
C LYS A 176 -19.75 15.80 6.27
N TRP A 177 -18.84 14.91 5.90
CA TRP A 177 -18.97 14.06 4.71
C TRP A 177 -18.69 12.59 5.02
N GLN A 178 -19.41 11.72 4.32
CA GLN A 178 -19.20 10.28 4.36
C GLN A 178 -17.85 9.87 3.76
N THR A 179 -17.56 10.40 2.59
CA THR A 179 -16.26 10.19 1.94
C THR A 179 -15.82 11.48 1.27
N ALA A 180 -14.51 11.63 1.13
CA ALA A 180 -13.90 12.60 0.24
C ALA A 180 -12.85 11.89 -0.60
N LYS A 181 -12.98 11.99 -1.92
CA LYS A 181 -12.10 11.33 -2.90
C LYS A 181 -11.47 12.40 -3.78
N ALA A 182 -10.14 12.42 -3.82
CA ALA A 182 -9.39 13.33 -4.65
C ALA A 182 -8.96 12.63 -5.94
N THR A 183 -9.20 13.30 -7.07
CA THR A 183 -8.57 12.95 -8.35
C THR A 183 -7.28 13.73 -8.47
N VAL A 184 -6.17 13.03 -8.68
CA VAL A 184 -4.82 13.57 -8.64
C VAL A 184 -4.00 13.13 -9.85
N THR A 185 -2.96 13.89 -10.14
CA THR A 185 -1.84 13.49 -11.00
C THR A 185 -0.54 13.63 -10.19
N HIS A 186 0.57 13.10 -10.69
CA HIS A 186 1.88 13.52 -10.18
C HIS A 186 2.08 15.00 -10.46
N ASP A 187 2.62 15.75 -9.51
CA ASP A 187 2.97 17.15 -9.72
C ASP A 187 4.27 17.25 -10.54
N PRO A 188 4.28 17.81 -11.76
CA PRO A 188 5.50 17.95 -12.55
C PRO A 188 6.55 18.89 -11.91
N GLN A 189 6.12 19.87 -11.11
CA GLN A 189 7.02 20.83 -10.45
C GLN A 189 7.62 20.25 -9.16
N HIS A 190 6.96 19.26 -8.56
CA HIS A 190 7.36 18.62 -7.31
C HIS A 190 7.39 17.09 -7.45
N PHE A 191 7.88 16.61 -8.60
CA PHE A 191 7.90 15.20 -8.94
C PHE A 191 8.67 14.38 -7.89
N GLY A 192 8.18 13.20 -7.54
CA GLY A 192 8.76 12.37 -6.48
C GLY A 192 8.22 12.67 -5.08
N LYS A 193 7.52 13.81 -4.90
CA LYS A 193 7.14 14.31 -3.57
C LYS A 193 5.69 14.75 -3.44
N ALA A 194 5.03 15.13 -4.54
CA ALA A 194 3.69 15.68 -4.47
C ALA A 194 2.73 15.11 -5.51
N TYR A 195 1.46 15.08 -5.10
CA TYR A 195 0.32 14.91 -5.98
C TYR A 195 -0.35 16.27 -6.22
N LEU A 196 -0.61 16.57 -7.49
CA LEU A 196 -1.40 17.72 -7.89
C LEU A 196 -2.89 17.33 -7.86
N VAL A 197 -3.63 17.88 -6.91
CA VAL A 197 -5.06 17.64 -6.74
C VAL A 197 -5.83 18.43 -7.80
N GLN A 198 -6.52 17.69 -8.67
CA GLN A 198 -7.30 18.24 -9.78
C GLN A 198 -8.74 18.54 -9.36
N LYS A 199 -9.32 17.66 -8.55
CA LYS A 199 -10.73 17.71 -8.12
C LYS A 199 -10.90 16.94 -6.81
N ILE A 200 -11.81 17.40 -5.96
CA ILE A 200 -12.28 16.64 -4.80
C ILE A 200 -13.79 16.40 -4.94
N GLU A 201 -14.20 15.16 -4.72
CA GLU A 201 -15.60 14.73 -4.72
C GLU A 201 -15.99 14.29 -3.32
N PHE A 202 -17.10 14.83 -2.85
CA PHE A 202 -17.66 14.51 -1.55
C PHE A 202 -18.91 13.66 -1.71
N THR A 203 -19.09 12.69 -0.82
CA THR A 203 -20.38 12.04 -0.63
C THR A 203 -20.94 12.44 0.72
N ASN A 204 -22.19 12.90 0.72
CA ASN A 204 -22.93 13.14 1.95
C ASN A 204 -23.48 11.82 2.48
N ARG A 205 -23.88 11.81 3.76
CA ARG A 205 -24.71 10.73 4.31
C ARG A 205 -26.13 10.76 3.74
#